data_AF-A0A0G0LQK7-F1
#
_entry.id   AF-A0A0G0LQK7-F1
#
_cell.length_a   1.000
_cell.length_b   1.000
_cell.length_c   1.000
_cell.angle_alpha   90.00
_cell.angle_beta   90.00
_cell.angle_gamma   90.00
#
_symmetry.space_group_name_H-M   'P 1'
#
loop_
_entity.id
_entity.type
_entity.pdbx_description
1 polymer ?
#
loop_
_entity_poly.entity_id
_entity_poly.type
_entity_poly.pdbx_seq_one_letter_code
_entity_poly.pdbx_strand_id
1 'polypeptide(L)' 'MMFRGREIVHKELGNVVMEKFFDKVKDQGDKEGPISSAGREMNLILTPKK' A
#
# COMPACT_ATOMS: atom_id res chain seq x y z
N MET A 1 6.21 -0.12 1.97
CA MET A 1 6.24 -0.97 3.18
C MET A 1 7.22 -2.11 2.94
N MET A 2 8.18 -2.32 3.85
CA MET A 2 9.18 -3.40 3.73
C MET A 2 8.71 -4.62 4.51
N PHE A 3 8.59 -5.77 3.86
CA PHE A 3 8.34 -7.05 4.50
C PHE A 3 9.64 -7.62 5.07
N ARG A 4 9.67 -8.02 6.35
CA ARG A 4 10.83 -8.67 6.98
C ARG A 4 10.67 -10.20 6.92
N GLY A 5 11.60 -10.88 6.27
CA GLY A 5 11.69 -12.35 6.29
C GLY A 5 10.49 -13.06 5.62
N ARG A 6 9.73 -13.83 6.41
CA ARG A 6 8.58 -14.64 5.95
C ARG A 6 7.32 -13.82 5.68
N GLU A 7 7.34 -12.52 5.93
CA GLU A 7 6.16 -11.65 5.71
C GLU A 7 5.84 -11.45 4.22
N ILE A 8 6.75 -11.81 3.30
CA ILE A 8 6.56 -11.73 1.85
C ILE A 8 5.39 -12.58 1.32
N VAL A 9 5.01 -13.65 2.04
CA VAL A 9 3.85 -14.49 1.67
C VAL A 9 2.52 -13.86 2.10
N HIS A 10 2.51 -12.89 3.01
CA HIS A 10 1.30 -12.21 3.49
C HIS A 10 0.97 -10.97 2.64
N LYS A 11 0.98 -11.11 1.31
CA LYS A 11 0.59 -10.04 0.37
C LYS A 11 -0.83 -9.55 0.64
N GLU A 12 -1.74 -10.44 1.00
CA GLU A 12 -3.12 -10.10 1.38
C GLU A 12 -3.18 -9.24 2.64
N LEU A 13 -2.38 -9.55 3.67
CA LEU A 13 -2.32 -8.74 4.88
C LEU A 13 -1.75 -7.34 4.59
N GLY A 14 -0.70 -7.28 3.75
CA GLY A 14 -0.13 -6.01 3.28
C GLY A 14 -1.14 -5.16 2.51
N ASN A 15 -1.94 -5.78 1.63
CA ASN A 15 -3.03 -5.11 0.92
C ASN A 15 -4.05 -4.51 1.89
N VAL A 16 -4.52 -5.30 2.86
CA VAL A 16 -5.51 -4.82 3.85
C VAL A 16 -4.97 -3.63 4.67
N VAL A 17 -3.69 -3.67 5.06
CA VAL A 17 -3.07 -2.56 5.79
C VAL A 17 -2.94 -1.31 4.91
N MET A 18 -2.51 -1.48 3.66
CA MET A 18 -2.40 -0.36 2.72
C MET A 18 -3.75 0.23 2.33
N GLU A 19 -4.79 -0.59 2.20
CA GLU A 19 -6.15 -0.10 1.97
C GLU A 19 -6.69 0.67 3.17
N LYS A 20 -6.48 0.17 4.39
CA LYS A 20 -6.84 0.91 5.61
C LYS A 20 -6.08 2.22 5.75
N PHE A 21 -4.81 2.23 5.35
CA PHE A 21 -4.03 3.47 5.32
C PHE A 21 -4.60 4.44 4.30
N PHE A 22 -4.89 3.98 3.07
CA PHE A 22 -5.52 4.80 2.05
C PHE A 22 -6.87 5.36 2.50
N ASP A 23 -7.73 4.56 3.13
CA ASP A 23 -9.03 5.03 3.58
C ASP A 23 -8.94 6.22 4.55
N LYS A 24 -7.85 6.31 5.31
CA LYS A 24 -7.56 7.46 6.19
C LYS A 24 -7.00 8.67 5.45
N VAL A 25 -6.25 8.47 4.38
CA VAL A 25 -5.60 9.56 3.61
C VAL A 25 -6.35 9.94 2.33
N LYS A 26 -7.44 9.26 1.99
CA LYS A 26 -8.29 9.51 0.80
C LYS A 26 -8.85 10.93 0.73
N ASP A 27 -8.92 11.59 1.88
CA ASP A 27 -9.34 12.98 2.02
C ASP A 27 -8.28 13.96 1.48
N GLN A 28 -7.00 13.58 1.57
CA GLN A 28 -5.84 14.41 1.20
C GLN A 28 -5.18 13.95 -0.11
N GLY A 29 -5.53 12.76 -0.62
CA GLY A 29 -4.91 12.19 -1.82
C GLY A 29 -5.75 11.10 -2.47
N ASP A 30 -5.55 10.89 -3.77
CA ASP A 30 -6.17 9.83 -4.56
C ASP A 30 -5.15 8.73 -4.91
N LYS A 31 -5.62 7.51 -5.19
CA LYS A 31 -4.73 6.41 -5.61
C LYS A 31 -4.30 6.66 -7.04
N GLU A 32 -3.00 6.89 -7.26
CA GLU A 32 -2.45 7.03 -8.62
C GLU A 32 -2.45 5.68 -9.36
N GLY A 33 -2.41 4.57 -8.62
CA GLY A 33 -2.43 3.24 -9.18
C GLY A 33 -2.70 2.13 -8.17
N PRO A 34 -2.81 0.88 -8.65
CA PRO A 34 -3.03 -0.29 -7.81
C PRO A 34 -1.82 -0.57 -6.91
N ILE A 35 -2.07 -1.09 -5.72
CA ILE A 35 -1.03 -1.50 -4.79
C ILE A 35 -0.20 -2.61 -5.43
N SER A 36 1.10 -2.36 -5.61
CA SER A 36 2.00 -3.26 -6.32
C SER A 36 3.04 -3.82 -5.36
N SER A 37 3.31 -5.12 -5.48
CA SER A 37 4.31 -5.83 -4.69
C SER A 37 5.54 -6.12 -5.54
N ALA A 38 6.65 -5.45 -5.27
CA ALA A 38 7.95 -5.67 -5.90
C ALA A 38 8.85 -6.45 -4.94
N GLY A 39 8.88 -7.78 -5.08
CA GLY A 39 9.70 -8.64 -4.22
C GLY A 39 9.32 -8.55 -2.74
N ARG A 40 10.22 -7.98 -1.92
CA ARG A 40 10.03 -7.77 -0.47
C ARG A 40 9.39 -6.42 -0.12
N GLU A 41 9.01 -5.64 -1.12
CA GLU A 41 8.48 -4.30 -0.93
C GLU A 41 7.09 -4.19 -1.53
N MET A 42 6.20 -3.53 -0.79
CA MET A 42 4.88 -3.15 -1.27
C MET A 42 4.83 -1.65 -1.38
N ASN A 43 4.41 -1.17 -2.55
CA ASN A 43 4.36 0.23 -2.86
C ASN A 43 2.93 0.59 -3.27
N LEU A 44 2.46 1.68 -2.68
CA LEU A 44 1.22 2.35 -3.03
C LEU A 44 1.59 3.78 -3.42
N ILE A 45 1.24 4.17 -4.64
CA ILE A 45 1.46 5.53 -5.12
C ILE A 45 0.17 6.32 -4.89
N LEU A 46 0.32 7.45 -4.21
CA LEU A 46 -0.76 8.36 -3.89
C LEU A 46 -0.45 9.71 -4.51
N THR A 47 -1.41 10.27 -5.22
CA THR A 47 -1.34 11.63 -5.74
C THR A 47 -2.09 12.54 -4.78
N PRO A 48 -1.51 13.66 -4.33
CA PRO A 48 -2.24 14.60 -3.48
C PRO A 48 -3.44 15.19 -4.22
N LYS A 49 -4.58 15.26 -3.53
CA LYS A 49 -5.71 16.09 -3.98
C LYS A 49 -5.37 17.53 -3.62
N LYS A 50 -5.52 18.39 -4.62
CA LYS A 50 -5.13 19.80 -4.63
C LYS A 50 -5.57 20.57 -3.38
#